data_AF-A0A7Y0A1Q4-F1
#
_entry.id   AF-A0A7Y0A1Q4-F1
#
_cell.length_a   1.000
_cell.length_b   1.000
_cell.length_c   1.000
_cell.angle_alpha   90.00
_cell.angle_beta   90.00
_cell.angle_gamma   90.00
#
_symmetry.space_group_name_H-M   'P 1'
#
loop_
_entity.id
_entity.type
_entity.pdbx_description
1 polymer ?
#
loop_
_entity_poly.entity_id
_entity_poly.type
_entity_poly.pdbx_seq_one_letter_code
_entity_poly.pdbx_strand_id
1 'polypeptide(L)'
;MSKIKHTTAPWHVGSPDKFIVRGPNGYPVCDVTFSDDFPGISEANSRLISAAPELLEALQGMVDIWITTCTTNGWDPAHLSQYQSALSAIAKVTGSQI
;
A
#
# COMPACT_ATOMS: atom_id res chain seq x y z
N MET A 1 -6.20 24.56 4.85
CA MET A 1 -5.27 23.42 4.85
C MET A 1 -5.18 22.89 3.42
N SER A 2 -3.99 22.82 2.83
CA SER A 2 -3.79 22.23 1.51
C SER A 2 -4.08 20.72 1.60
N LYS A 3 -5.05 20.24 0.83
CA LYS A 3 -5.36 18.81 0.72
C LYS A 3 -4.08 18.12 0.24
N ILE A 4 -3.47 17.27 1.06
CA ILE A 4 -2.26 16.52 0.68
C ILE A 4 -2.61 15.73 -0.58
N LYS A 5 -1.98 16.07 -1.70
CA LYS A 5 -2.15 15.36 -2.97
C LYS A 5 -1.19 14.19 -2.97
N HIS A 6 -1.70 13.00 -2.69
CA HIS A 6 -0.98 11.77 -2.99
C HIS A 6 -0.77 11.65 -4.50
N THR A 7 0.35 11.06 -4.92
CA THR A 7 0.62 10.80 -6.33
C THR A 7 -0.44 9.84 -6.87
N THR A 8 -1.15 10.25 -7.92
CA THR A 8 -2.17 9.40 -8.52
C THR A 8 -1.53 8.17 -9.18
N ALA A 9 -2.06 7.00 -8.89
CA ALA A 9 -1.81 5.75 -9.60
C ALA A 9 -2.11 5.89 -11.11
N PRO A 10 -1.65 4.97 -11.98
CA PRO A 10 -0.78 3.81 -11.72
C PRO A 10 0.72 4.15 -11.61
N TRP A 11 1.47 3.33 -10.88
CA TRP A 11 2.92 3.42 -10.78
C TRP A 11 3.57 2.18 -11.39
N HIS A 12 4.81 2.31 -11.87
CA HIS A 12 5.55 1.19 -12.44
C HIS A 12 7.04 1.28 -12.09
N VAL A 13 7.71 0.13 -12.07
CA VAL A 13 9.17 0.08 -11.94
C VAL A 13 9.78 0.50 -13.28
N GLY A 14 10.67 1.49 -13.24
CA GLY A 14 11.37 1.99 -14.42
C GLY A 14 12.31 0.92 -15.01
N SER A 15 12.34 0.83 -16.34
CA SER A 15 13.39 0.13 -17.08
C SER A 15 14.30 1.19 -17.72
N PRO A 16 15.64 1.10 -17.62
CA PRO A 16 16.47 0.03 -17.04
C PRO A 16 16.68 0.13 -15.51
N ASP A 17 16.28 1.24 -14.88
CA ASP A 17 16.52 1.52 -13.46
C ASP A 17 15.48 0.82 -12.56
N LYS A 18 15.68 -0.48 -12.28
CA LYS A 18 14.78 -1.35 -11.51
C LYS A 18 14.43 -0.87 -10.08
N PHE A 19 15.06 0.21 -9.64
CA PHE A 19 14.91 0.80 -8.32
C PHE A 19 14.18 2.15 -8.33
N ILE A 20 13.88 2.69 -9.51
CA ILE A 20 13.10 3.91 -9.64
C ILE A 20 11.63 3.55 -9.88
N VAL A 21 10.75 3.99 -9.00
CA VAL A 21 9.29 3.92 -9.19
C VAL A 21 8.83 5.19 -9.89
N ARG A 22 8.15 5.02 -11.03
CA ARG A 22 7.67 6.12 -11.88
C ARG A 22 6.15 6.22 -11.86
N GLY A 23 5.66 7.44 -11.95
CA GLY A 23 4.24 7.75 -12.05
C GLY A 23 3.69 7.57 -13.46
N PRO A 24 2.39 7.86 -13.68
CA PRO A 24 1.72 7.68 -14.97
C PRO A 24 2.35 8.51 -16.11
N ASN A 25 2.96 9.64 -15.75
CA ASN A 25 3.63 10.56 -16.66
C ASN A 25 5.13 10.23 -16.87
N GLY A 26 5.61 9.11 -16.33
CA GLY A 26 7.00 8.67 -16.42
C GLY A 26 7.97 9.39 -15.50
N TYR A 27 7.53 10.38 -14.70
CA TYR A 27 8.41 11.06 -13.76
C TYR A 27 8.71 10.18 -12.54
N PRO A 28 9.94 10.23 -11.99
CA PRO A 28 10.31 9.49 -10.80
C PRO A 28 9.52 10.00 -9.59
N VAL A 29 8.95 9.07 -8.83
CA VAL A 29 8.16 9.34 -7.61
C VAL A 29 8.91 8.86 -6.38
N CYS A 30 9.71 7.79 -6.53
CA CYS A 30 10.52 7.21 -5.47
C CYS A 30 11.77 6.58 -6.08
N ASP A 31 12.89 6.68 -5.36
CA ASP A 31 14.13 5.96 -5.62
C ASP A 31 14.38 5.02 -4.43
N VAL A 32 14.53 3.73 -4.72
CA VAL A 32 14.74 2.68 -3.72
C VAL A 32 16.22 2.38 -3.64
N THR A 33 16.88 2.91 -2.61
CA THR A 33 18.32 2.67 -2.42
C THR A 33 18.64 1.20 -2.15
N PHE A 34 19.77 0.75 -2.70
CA PHE A 34 20.33 -0.56 -2.44
C PHE A 34 21.26 -0.50 -1.23
N SER A 35 21.15 -1.48 -0.34
CA SER A 35 22.16 -1.79 0.67
C SER A 35 22.65 -3.20 0.38
N ASP A 36 23.98 -3.38 0.33
CA ASP A 36 24.64 -4.68 0.14
C ASP A 36 24.27 -5.69 1.24
N ASP A 37 23.75 -5.21 2.37
CA ASP A 37 23.41 -6.02 3.54
C ASP A 37 22.17 -6.90 3.31
N PHE A 38 21.35 -6.56 2.30
CA PHE A 38 20.07 -7.24 2.06
C PHE A 38 19.75 -7.43 0.57
N PRO A 39 20.44 -8.37 -0.11
CA PRO A 39 20.18 -8.64 -1.51
C PRO A 39 18.71 -9.06 -1.72
N GLY A 40 18.01 -8.33 -2.60
CA GLY A 40 16.62 -8.59 -2.97
C GLY A 40 15.54 -7.80 -2.20
N ILE A 41 15.86 -7.17 -1.07
CA ILE A 41 14.88 -6.36 -0.32
C ILE A 41 14.48 -5.11 -1.12
N SER A 42 15.43 -4.43 -1.76
CA SER A 42 15.13 -3.23 -2.55
C SER A 42 14.23 -3.53 -3.76
N GLU A 43 14.39 -4.70 -4.40
CA GLU A 43 13.52 -5.12 -5.50
C GLU A 43 12.12 -5.51 -5.00
N ALA A 44 12.03 -6.21 -3.87
CA ALA A 44 10.73 -6.52 -3.25
C ALA A 44 9.99 -5.23 -2.85
N ASN A 45 10.70 -4.25 -2.28
CA ASN A 45 10.15 -2.96 -1.89
C ASN A 45 9.71 -2.13 -3.10
N SER A 46 10.48 -2.11 -4.20
CA SER A 46 10.09 -1.39 -5.42
C SER A 46 8.82 -1.98 -6.04
N ARG A 47 8.72 -3.32 -6.08
CA ARG A 47 7.50 -4.03 -6.50
C ARG A 47 6.31 -3.72 -5.59
N LEU A 48 6.51 -3.77 -4.27
CA LEU A 48 5.48 -3.47 -3.28
C LEU A 48 4.94 -2.06 -3.41
N ILE A 49 5.82 -1.07 -3.58
CA ILE A 49 5.43 0.32 -3.84
C ILE A 49 4.69 0.41 -5.17
N SER A 50 5.17 -0.22 -6.24
CA SER A 50 4.53 -0.14 -7.56
C SER A 50 3.13 -0.78 -7.61
N ALA A 51 2.90 -1.84 -6.83
CA ALA A 51 1.62 -2.54 -6.71
C ALA A 51 0.67 -1.91 -5.67
N ALA A 52 1.05 -0.76 -5.08
CA ALA A 52 0.31 -0.13 -3.99
C ALA A 52 -1.17 0.17 -4.31
N PRO A 53 -1.60 0.46 -5.56
CA PRO A 53 -3.03 0.62 -5.87
C PRO A 53 -3.82 -0.68 -5.75
N GLU A 54 -3.36 -1.75 -6.40
CA GLU A 54 -4.03 -3.05 -6.40
C GLU A 54 -3.97 -3.70 -5.01
N LEU A 55 -2.87 -3.47 -4.27
CA LEU A 55 -2.73 -3.93 -2.89
C LEU A 55 -3.67 -3.16 -1.95
N LEU A 56 -3.88 -1.86 -2.17
CA LEU A 56 -4.85 -1.06 -1.41
C LEU A 56 -6.28 -1.54 -1.67
N GLU A 57 -6.65 -1.77 -2.93
CA GLU A 57 -7.96 -2.31 -3.29
C GLU A 57 -8.20 -3.69 -2.67
N ALA A 58 -7.20 -4.58 -2.73
CA ALA A 58 -7.27 -5.89 -2.09
C ALA A 58 -7.46 -5.77 -0.56
N LEU A 59 -6.70 -4.88 0.09
CA LEU A 59 -6.80 -4.66 1.53
C LEU A 59 -8.17 -4.08 1.95
N GLN A 60 -8.72 -3.16 1.16
CA GLN A 60 -10.08 -2.64 1.36
C GLN A 60 -11.13 -3.76 1.23
N GLY A 61 -11.02 -4.60 0.21
CA GLY A 61 -11.91 -5.75 0.04
C GLY A 61 -11.84 -6.75 1.21
N MET A 62 -10.65 -7.00 1.77
CA MET A 62 -10.50 -7.84 2.97
C MET A 62 -11.20 -7.24 4.20
N VAL A 63 -11.11 -5.92 4.39
CA VAL A 63 -11.80 -5.19 5.47
C VAL A 63 -13.32 -5.28 5.30
N ASP A 64 -13.84 -5.15 4.09
CA ASP A 64 -15.27 -5.26 3.80
C ASP A 64 -15.81 -6.67 4.07
N ILE A 65 -15.07 -7.70 3.64
CA ILE A 65 -15.39 -9.11 3.94
C ILE A 65 -15.40 -9.35 5.45
N TRP A 66 -14.42 -8.80 6.17
CA TRP A 66 -14.32 -8.91 7.63
C TRP A 66 -15.53 -8.30 8.32
N ILE A 67 -15.91 -7.07 7.96
CA ILE A 67 -17.09 -6.38 8.50
C ILE A 67 -18.34 -7.22 8.25
N THR A 68 -18.55 -7.67 7.00
CA THR A 68 -19.71 -8.47 6.60
C THR A 68 -19.79 -9.80 7.36
N THR A 69 -18.64 -10.43 7.58
CA THR A 69 -18.58 -11.70 8.32
C THR A 69 -18.86 -11.48 9.80
N CYS A 70 -18.30 -10.42 10.41
CA CYS A 70 -18.52 -10.10 11.82
C CYS A 70 -19.96 -9.69 12.13
N THR A 71 -20.62 -8.97 11.22
CA THR A 71 -22.03 -8.61 11.38
C THR A 71 -22.96 -9.82 11.25
N THR A 72 -22.54 -10.86 10.54
CA THR A 72 -23.37 -12.06 10.29
C THR A 72 -23.11 -13.19 11.29
N ASN A 73 -21.85 -13.47 11.63
CA ASN A 73 -21.46 -14.64 12.42
C ASN A 73 -21.02 -14.30 13.86
N GLY A 74 -21.11 -13.02 14.24
CA GLY A 74 -20.57 -12.52 15.50
C GLY A 74 -19.12 -12.08 15.37
N TRP A 75 -18.69 -11.23 16.30
CA TRP A 75 -17.39 -10.58 16.27
C TRP A 75 -16.35 -11.44 16.98
N ASP A 76 -15.23 -11.76 16.31
CA ASP A 76 -14.09 -12.46 16.91
C ASP A 76 -13.03 -11.45 17.41
N PRO A 77 -12.85 -11.31 18.74
CA PRO A 77 -11.86 -10.42 19.32
C PRO A 77 -10.42 -10.75 18.96
N ALA A 78 -10.11 -12.01 18.63
CA ALA A 78 -8.75 -12.48 18.36
C ALA A 78 -8.10 -11.77 17.18
N HIS A 79 -8.91 -11.18 16.29
CA HIS A 79 -8.47 -10.58 15.04
C HIS A 79 -8.64 -9.05 15.00
N LEU A 80 -9.11 -8.43 16.09
CA LEU A 80 -9.31 -6.97 16.15
C LEU A 80 -8.02 -6.20 15.86
N SER A 81 -6.88 -6.66 16.37
CA SER A 81 -5.60 -5.99 16.19
C SER A 81 -5.16 -5.94 14.71
N GLN A 82 -5.43 -7.01 13.97
CA GLN A 82 -5.13 -7.12 12.54
C GLN A 82 -6.07 -6.22 11.73
N TYR A 83 -7.35 -6.19 12.09
CA TYR A 83 -8.33 -5.29 11.50
C TYR A 83 -7.97 -3.80 11.72
N GLN A 84 -7.59 -3.42 12.95
CA GLN A 84 -7.13 -2.05 13.25
C GLN A 84 -5.85 -1.69 12.50
N SER A 85 -4.94 -2.66 12.33
CA SER A 85 -3.72 -2.48 11.54
C SER A 85 -4.04 -2.25 10.06
N ALA A 86 -4.99 -3.02 9.50
CA ALA A 86 -5.45 -2.85 8.13
C ALA A 86 -6.11 -1.47 7.92
N LEU A 87 -7.02 -1.07 8.81
CA LEU A 87 -7.62 0.27 8.77
C LEU A 87 -6.55 1.37 8.83
N SER A 88 -5.61 1.26 9.77
CA SER A 88 -4.51 2.23 9.92
C SER A 88 -3.65 2.31 8.67
N ALA A 89 -3.40 1.20 7.99
CA ALA A 89 -2.68 1.17 6.73
C ALA A 89 -3.47 1.89 5.62
N ILE A 90 -4.77 1.60 5.48
CA ILE A 90 -5.67 2.26 4.52
C ILE A 90 -5.70 3.78 4.76
N ALA A 91 -5.92 4.19 6.01
CA ALA A 91 -5.98 5.59 6.41
C ALA A 91 -4.69 6.37 6.08
N LYS A 92 -3.53 5.77 6.33
CA LYS A 92 -2.23 6.35 5.96
C LYS A 92 -2.09 6.58 4.46
N VAL A 93 -2.60 5.68 3.62
CA VAL A 93 -2.47 5.80 2.15
C VAL A 93 -3.59 6.63 1.50
N THR A 94 -4.78 6.71 2.10
CA THR A 94 -5.87 7.57 1.62
C THR A 94 -5.84 8.99 2.17
N GLY A 95 -5.00 9.24 3.18
CA GLY A 95 -4.94 10.52 3.90
C GLY A 95 -6.14 10.75 4.82
N SER A 96 -6.91 9.70 5.13
CA SER A 96 -8.00 9.74 6.12
C SER A 96 -7.40 9.63 7.52
N GLN A 97 -7.87 10.43 8.48
CA GLN A 97 -7.55 10.21 9.91
C GLN A 97 -8.64 9.31 10.52
N ILE A 98 -8.23 8.29 11.27
CA ILE A 98 -9.10 7.42 12.08
C ILE A 98 -8.92 7.76 13.56
#